data_AF-A0A7I8D540-F1
#
_entry.id   AF-A0A7I8D540-F1
#
_cell.length_a   1.000
_cell.length_b   1.000
_cell.length_c   1.000
_cell.angle_alpha   90.00
_cell.angle_beta   90.00
_cell.angle_gamma   90.00
#
_symmetry.space_group_name_H-M   'P 1'
#
loop_
_entity.id
_entity.type
_entity.pdbx_description
1 polymer ?
#
loop_
_entity_poly.entity_id
_entity_poly.type
_entity_poly.pdbx_seq_one_letter_code
_entity_poly.pdbx_strand_id
1 'polypeptide(L)' 'MIQVEMNQEQFARLPEQDTQKWGFQAKEGNRLTAAMSVEQFSAFLRDNNLIVYKQHIKDYEHGTIYGEFNLA' A
#
# COMPACT_ATOMS: atom_id res chain seq x y z
N MET A 1 6.55 -13.80 -0.18
CA MET A 1 5.48 -12.92 -0.71
C MET A 1 5.50 -11.61 0.07
N ILE A 2 4.82 -10.55 -0.35
CA ILE A 2 4.76 -9.29 0.42
C ILE A 2 3.33 -9.11 0.95
N GLN A 3 3.18 -8.98 2.26
CA GLN A 3 1.92 -8.60 2.87
C GLN A 3 1.92 -7.09 3.10
N VAL A 4 0.94 -6.40 2.55
CA VAL A 4 0.77 -4.95 2.63
C VAL A 4 -0.43 -4.63 3.49
N GLU A 5 -0.31 -3.64 4.36
CA GLU A 5 -1.40 -3.07 5.14
C GLU A 5 -1.45 -1.55 4.96
N MET A 6 -2.60 -1.03 4.54
CA MET A 6 -2.81 0.40 4.26
C MET A 6 -3.87 0.96 5.19
N ASN A 7 -3.70 2.19 5.63
CA ASN A 7 -4.77 2.93 6.30
C ASN A 7 -5.82 3.33 5.26
N GLN A 8 -7.08 2.98 5.47
CA GLN A 8 -8.14 3.16 4.48
C GLN A 8 -8.34 4.63 4.07
N GLU A 9 -8.24 5.56 5.02
CA GLU A 9 -8.35 7.00 4.77
C GLU A 9 -7.19 7.54 3.93
N GLN A 10 -5.97 7.02 4.14
CA GLN A 10 -4.81 7.41 3.34
C GLN A 10 -4.90 6.77 1.96
N PHE A 11 -5.30 5.50 1.87
CA PHE A 11 -5.50 4.81 0.60
C PHE A 11 -6.46 5.56 -0.32
N ALA A 12 -7.54 6.14 0.22
CA ALA A 12 -8.50 6.95 -0.53
C ALA A 12 -7.92 8.27 -1.11
N ARG A 13 -6.70 8.64 -0.74
CA ARG A 13 -5.98 9.82 -1.27
C ARG A 13 -5.04 9.47 -2.43
N LEU A 14 -4.86 8.17 -2.70
CA LEU A 14 -3.99 7.73 -3.76
C LEU A 14 -4.61 8.00 -5.14
N PRO A 15 -3.80 8.30 -6.17
CA PRO A 15 -4.28 8.46 -7.53
C PRO A 15 -4.98 7.21 -8.06
N GLU A 16 -4.42 6.03 -7.77
CA GLU A 16 -4.94 4.73 -8.19
C GLU A 16 -5.50 3.97 -6.98
N GLN A 17 -6.78 4.24 -6.68
CA GLN A 17 -7.51 3.68 -5.54
C GLN A 17 -8.31 2.39 -5.86
N ASP A 18 -7.91 1.65 -6.90
CA ASP A 18 -8.55 0.39 -7.26
C ASP A 18 -8.11 -0.75 -6.33
N THR A 19 -8.93 -1.04 -5.33
CA THR A 19 -8.70 -2.14 -4.39
C THR A 19 -8.76 -3.51 -5.06
N GLN A 20 -9.53 -3.68 -6.13
CA GLN A 20 -9.62 -4.95 -6.86
C GLN A 20 -8.33 -5.20 -7.67
N LYS A 21 -7.80 -4.17 -8.35
CA LYS A 21 -6.54 -4.24 -9.10
C LYS A 21 -5.39 -4.76 -8.24
N TRP A 22 -5.30 -4.28 -7.00
CA TRP A 22 -4.19 -4.61 -6.09
C TRP A 22 -4.53 -5.71 -5.06
N GLY A 23 -5.75 -6.27 -5.10
CA GLY A 23 -6.17 -7.33 -4.20
C GLY A 23 -6.34 -6.88 -2.74
N PHE A 24 -6.61 -5.59 -2.50
CA PHE A 24 -6.88 -5.07 -1.17
C PHE A 24 -8.26 -5.50 -0.67
N GLN A 25 -8.29 -6.01 0.57
CA GLN A 25 -9.49 -6.38 1.29
C GLN A 25 -9.56 -5.62 2.60
N ALA A 26 -10.78 -5.34 3.08
CA ALA A 26 -10.96 -4.71 4.38
C ALA A 26 -10.44 -5.62 5.51
N LYS A 27 -9.72 -5.01 6.45
CA LYS A 27 -9.24 -5.58 7.70
C LYS A 27 -9.84 -4.75 8.85
N GLU A 28 -9.90 -5.32 10.04
CA GLU A 28 -10.36 -4.60 11.23
C GLU A 28 -9.59 -3.27 11.44
N GLY A 29 -10.29 -2.26 11.99
CA GLY A 29 -9.67 -0.99 12.39
C GLY A 29 -9.34 -0.02 11.25
N ASN A 30 -10.22 0.12 10.24
CA ASN A 30 -10.02 1.03 9.09
C ASN A 30 -8.72 0.76 8.30
N ARG A 31 -8.37 -0.51 8.16
CA ARG A 31 -7.21 -0.94 7.38
C ARG A 31 -7.62 -1.77 6.18
N LEU A 32 -6.79 -1.73 5.15
CA LEU A 32 -6.86 -2.59 3.99
C LEU A 32 -5.64 -3.50 4.00
N THR A 33 -5.77 -4.75 3.57
CA THR A 33 -4.65 -5.67 3.44
C THR A 33 -4.63 -6.36 2.08
N ALA A 34 -3.44 -6.59 1.55
CA ALA A 34 -3.23 -7.32 0.30
C ALA A 34 -1.99 -8.21 0.42
N ALA A 35 -2.03 -9.39 -0.19
CA ALA A 35 -0.86 -10.21 -0.43
C ALA A 35 -0.44 -10.03 -1.89
N MET A 36 0.79 -9.57 -2.11
CA MET A 36 1.30 -9.18 -3.43
C MET A 36 2.61 -9.91 -3.73
N SER A 37 2.86 -10.20 -5.01
CA SER A 37 4.20 -10.54 -5.46
C SER A 37 5.13 -9.31 -5.37
N VAL A 38 6.45 -9.53 -5.45
CA VAL A 38 7.44 -8.42 -5.46
C VAL A 38 7.20 -7.49 -6.65
N GLU A 39 6.83 -8.05 -7.80
CA GLU A 39 6.52 -7.31 -9.02
C GLU A 39 5.25 -6.47 -8.86
N GLN A 40 4.17 -7.06 -8.33
CA GLN A 40 2.93 -6.35 -8.05
C GLN A 40 3.11 -5.23 -7.03
N PHE A 41 3.89 -5.48 -5.97
CA PHE A 41 4.22 -4.46 -4.98
C PHE A 41 5.02 -3.30 -5.60
N SER A 42 6.00 -3.61 -6.44
CA SER A 42 6.80 -2.60 -7.14
C SER A 42 5.96 -1.78 -8.14
N ALA A 43 4.97 -2.40 -8.78
CA ALA A 43 4.02 -1.70 -9.65
C ALA A 43 3.09 -0.81 -8.81
N PHE A 44 2.56 -1.32 -7.70
CA PHE A 44 1.70 -0.57 -6.79
C PHE A 44 2.37 0.70 -6.28
N LEU A 45 3.63 0.61 -5.84
CA LEU A 45 4.40 1.76 -5.38
C LEU A 45 4.56 2.81 -6.48
N ARG A 46 4.92 2.38 -7.69
CA ARG A 46 5.16 3.27 -8.83
C ARG A 46 3.90 3.99 -9.30
N ASP A 47 2.81 3.25 -9.49
CA ASP A 47 1.53 3.79 -9.97
C ASP A 47 0.96 4.84 -9.01
N ASN A 48 1.34 4.77 -7.74
CA ASN A 48 0.85 5.65 -6.67
C ASN A 48 1.88 6.67 -6.16
N ASN A 49 3.05 6.78 -6.80
CA ASN A 49 4.15 7.66 -6.38
C ASN A 49 4.58 7.45 -4.90
N LEU A 50 4.67 6.17 -4.50
CA LEU A 50 5.03 5.73 -3.16
C LEU A 50 6.46 5.17 -3.13
N ILE A 51 7.07 5.24 -1.96
CA ILE A 51 8.38 4.66 -1.65
C ILE A 51 8.35 3.88 -0.34
N VAL A 52 9.28 2.94 -0.24
CA VAL A 52 9.54 2.21 1.01
C VAL A 52 10.54 2.97 1.88
N TYR A 53 10.27 3.02 3.17
CA TYR A 53 11.21 3.48 4.17
C TYR A 53 11.10 2.59 5.41
N LYS A 54 12.14 1.77 5.64
CA LYS A 54 12.08 0.66 6.59
C LYS A 54 10.91 -0.28 6.22
N GLN A 55 9.95 -0.48 7.11
CA GLN A 55 8.74 -1.28 6.87
C GLN A 55 7.53 -0.42 6.49
N HIS A 56 7.70 0.89 6.29
CA HIS A 56 6.61 1.79 5.94
C HIS A 56 6.53 2.05 4.45
N ILE A 57 5.30 2.27 3.98
CA ILE A 57 4.97 2.79 2.66
C ILE A 57 4.57 4.25 2.84
N LYS A 58 5.27 5.15 2.17
CA LYS A 58 5.02 6.58 2.23
C LYS A 58 5.01 7.21 0.85
N ASP A 59 4.34 8.34 0.68
CA ASP A 59 4.46 9.10 -0.56
C ASP A 59 5.86 9.72 -0.70
N TYR A 60 6.26 9.95 -1.96
CA TYR A 60 7.56 10.54 -2.27
C TYR A 60 7.62 12.05 -2.00
N GLU A 61 6.52 12.79 -2.18
CA GLU A 61 6.49 14.26 -2.25
C GLU A 61 6.43 14.94 -0.87
N HIS A 62 5.62 14.39 0.03
CA HIS A 62 5.28 14.89 1.36
C HIS A 62 5.77 13.96 2.48
N GLY A 63 6.08 12.70 2.16
CA GLY A 63 6.52 11.70 3.14
C GLY A 63 5.40 11.18 4.04
N THR A 64 4.13 11.36 3.67
CA THR A 64 2.98 10.85 4.44
C THR A 64 3.02 9.33 4.45
N ILE A 65 2.81 8.72 5.61
CA ILE A 65 2.76 7.26 5.74
C ILE A 65 1.35 6.78 5.38
N TYR A 66 1.27 5.93 4.36
CA TYR A 66 0.02 5.31 3.93
C TYR A 66 -0.20 3.95 4.57
N GLY A 67 0.88 3.26 4.91
CA GLY A 67 0.80 1.89 5.38
C GLY A 67 2.15 1.28 5.72
N GLU A 68 2.14 -0.04 5.83
CA GLU A 68 3.30 -0.86 6.12
C GLU A 68 3.30 -2.14 5.29
N PHE A 69 4.45 -2.79 5.23
CA PHE A 69 4.60 -4.06 4.54
C PHE A 69 5.54 -5.00 5.31
N ASN A 70 5.29 -6.29 5.16
CA ASN A 70 6.11 -7.35 5.72
C ASN A 70 6.43 -8.41 4.65
N LEU A 71 7.61 -9.00 4.75
CA LEU A 71 7.94 -10.21 3.99
C LEU A 71 7.24 -11.38 4.66
N ALA A 72 6.35 -12.02 3.91
CA ALA A 72 5.65 -13.25 4.28
C ALA A 72 6.39 -14.48 3.73
#